data_AF-A0A3C1RRS0-F1
#
_entry.id   AF-A0A3C1RRS0-F1
#
_cell.length_a   1.000
_cell.length_b   1.000
_cell.length_c   1.000
_cell.angle_alpha   90.00
_cell.angle_beta   90.00
_cell.angle_gamma   90.00
#
_symmetry.space_group_name_H-M   'P 1'
#
loop_
_entity.id
_entity.type
_entity.pdbx_description
1 polymer ?
#
loop_
_entity_poly.entity_id
_entity_poly.type
_entity_poly.pdbx_seq_one_letter_code
_entity_poly.pdbx_strand_id
1 'polypeptide(L)'
;MATVSKLEYHPIRWLTMVLATLGLWMGGSLILDFVIMPTMYISGMMEQTGFASVGTLIFSVFNRVELVCAAVGLTGLIALAINLPEKFSNRLRTLTGLSLFLLGIAMIYTYILTPQMSALGIDLNLFSGLTTIPDGMNQLHLSYFTLEMIKLSILGIILGWCYRNHSKLDITF
;
A
#
# COMPACT_ATOMS: atom_id res chain seq x y z
N MET A 1 8.41 3.82 45.41
CA MET A 1 9.50 4.21 44.49
C MET A 1 9.50 3.20 43.35
N ALA A 2 8.83 3.51 42.24
CA ALA A 2 8.76 2.61 41.09
C ALA A 2 9.86 2.99 40.10
N THR A 3 10.87 2.14 39.98
CA THR A 3 11.89 2.22 38.92
C THR A 3 11.24 1.81 37.61
N VAL A 4 10.71 2.79 36.86
CA VAL A 4 10.34 2.60 35.47
C VAL A 4 11.64 2.39 34.69
N SER A 5 11.81 1.21 34.09
CA SER A 5 12.94 0.96 33.19
C SER A 5 12.95 2.04 32.11
N LYS A 6 14.03 2.83 32.02
CA LYS A 6 14.30 3.64 30.84
C LYS A 6 14.56 2.67 29.68
N LEU A 7 13.50 2.24 29.00
CA LEU A 7 13.65 1.61 27.70
C LEU A 7 14.26 2.67 26.79
N GLU A 8 15.52 2.50 26.41
CA GLU A 8 16.21 3.43 25.50
C GLU A 8 15.45 3.42 24.17
N TYR A 9 14.69 4.49 23.94
CA TYR A 9 13.91 4.67 22.73
C TYR A 9 14.81 5.25 21.64
N HIS A 10 15.02 4.50 20.57
CA HIS A 10 15.85 4.91 19.44
C HIS A 10 14.93 5.32 18.28
N PRO A 11 14.59 6.63 18.11
CA PRO A 11 13.70 7.11 17.05
C PRO A 11 14.18 6.69 15.66
N ILE A 12 15.50 6.57 15.48
CA ILE A 12 16.12 6.16 14.22
C ILE A 12 15.69 4.74 13.79
N ARG A 13 15.47 3.81 14.73
CA ARG A 13 15.04 2.44 14.40
C ARG A 13 13.62 2.41 13.82
N TRP A 14 12.72 3.20 14.41
CA TRP A 14 11.35 3.37 13.90
C TRP A 14 11.35 4.02 12.52
N LEU A 15 12.19 5.04 12.32
CA LEU A 15 12.30 5.71 11.04
C LEU A 15 12.84 4.78 9.93
N THR A 16 13.87 3.98 10.24
CA THR A 16 14.39 2.96 9.31
C THR A 16 13.35 1.90 8.99
N MET A 17 12.59 1.43 9.99
CA MET A 17 11.48 0.49 9.77
C MET A 17 10.43 1.07 8.82
N VAL A 18 9.98 2.31 9.07
CA VAL A 18 9.00 3.00 8.20
C VAL A 18 9.56 3.16 6.79
N LEU A 19 10.80 3.59 6.63
CA LEU A 19 11.45 3.73 5.32
C LEU A 19 11.50 2.40 4.55
N ALA A 20 11.95 1.34 5.21
CA ALA A 20 12.06 0.02 4.60
C ALA A 20 10.68 -0.52 4.19
N THR A 21 9.68 -0.45 5.09
CA THR A 21 8.33 -0.93 4.82
C THR A 21 7.65 -0.15 3.70
N LEU A 22 7.66 1.19 3.75
CA LEU A 22 7.00 2.01 2.73
C LEU A 22 7.72 1.93 1.38
N GLY A 23 9.06 1.81 1.39
CA GLY A 23 9.85 1.63 0.18
C GLY A 23 9.58 0.29 -0.50
N LEU A 24 9.52 -0.79 0.29
CA LEU A 24 9.13 -2.11 -0.19
C LEU A 24 7.70 -2.10 -0.72
N TRP A 25 6.77 -1.46 -0.01
CA TRP A 25 5.37 -1.37 -0.44
C TRP A 25 5.26 -0.63 -1.78
N MET A 26 5.87 0.55 -1.91
CA MET A 26 5.88 1.31 -3.15
C MET A 26 6.52 0.53 -4.30
N GLY A 27 7.67 -0.11 -4.07
CA GLY A 27 8.33 -0.94 -5.08
C GLY A 27 7.50 -2.14 -5.49
N GLY A 28 6.85 -2.82 -4.54
CA GLY A 28 5.95 -3.93 -4.80
C GLY A 28 4.76 -3.53 -5.67
N SER A 29 4.17 -2.36 -5.42
CA SER A 29 3.05 -1.85 -6.23
C SER A 29 3.50 -1.56 -7.66
N LEU A 30 4.64 -0.91 -7.84
CA LEU A 30 5.20 -0.65 -9.17
C LEU A 30 5.51 -1.94 -9.93
N ILE A 31 6.05 -2.96 -9.27
CA ILE A 31 6.29 -4.27 -9.89
C ILE A 31 4.96 -4.90 -10.32
N LEU A 32 3.94 -4.85 -9.46
CA LEU A 32 2.64 -5.43 -9.78
C LEU A 32 2.02 -4.76 -11.01
N ASP A 33 2.00 -3.43 -11.06
CA ASP A 33 1.31 -2.67 -12.10
C ASP A 33 2.10 -2.52 -13.40
N PHE A 34 3.42 -2.37 -13.34
CA PHE A 34 4.24 -2.10 -14.52
C PHE A 34 4.99 -3.33 -15.03
N VAL A 35 5.09 -4.40 -14.24
CA VAL A 35 5.79 -5.62 -14.66
C VAL A 35 4.81 -6.78 -14.77
N ILE A 36 4.13 -7.13 -13.68
CA ILE A 36 3.29 -8.35 -13.65
C ILE A 36 2.11 -8.20 -14.60
N MET A 37 1.35 -7.09 -14.50
CA MET A 37 0.17 -6.88 -15.33
C MET A 37 0.45 -6.78 -16.84
N PRO A 38 1.40 -5.95 -17.30
CA PRO A 38 1.76 -5.88 -18.70
C PRO A 38 2.31 -7.21 -19.24
N THR A 39 3.05 -7.96 -18.41
CA THR A 39 3.55 -9.28 -18.82
C THR A 39 2.40 -10.24 -19.09
N MET A 40 1.38 -10.30 -18.22
CA MET A 40 0.20 -11.13 -18.43
C MET A 40 -0.62 -10.70 -19.66
N TYR A 41 -0.66 -9.40 -19.95
CA TYR A 41 -1.28 -8.86 -21.16
C TYR A 41 -0.56 -9.34 -22.43
N ILE A 42 0.76 -9.09 -22.51
CA ILE A 42 1.57 -9.38 -23.71
C ILE A 42 1.71 -10.88 -23.95
N SER A 43 1.77 -11.69 -22.89
CA SER A 43 1.85 -13.15 -23.02
C SER A 43 0.54 -13.80 -23.47
N GLY A 44 -0.53 -13.02 -23.69
CA GLY A 44 -1.85 -13.52 -24.06
C GLY A 44 -2.53 -14.34 -22.96
N MET A 45 -2.06 -14.23 -21.71
CA MET A 45 -2.65 -14.96 -20.59
C MET A 45 -4.08 -14.49 -20.29
N MET A 46 -4.44 -13.25 -20.67
CA MET A 46 -5.78 -12.70 -20.44
C MET A 46 -6.88 -13.40 -21.24
N GLU A 47 -6.55 -14.02 -22.37
CA GLU A 47 -7.49 -14.79 -23.19
C GLU A 47 -7.72 -16.21 -22.64
N GLN A 48 -6.99 -16.60 -21.61
CA GLN A 48 -7.10 -17.92 -21.01
C GLN A 48 -8.12 -17.93 -19.87
N THR A 49 -8.84 -19.05 -19.74
CA THR A 49 -9.77 -19.29 -18.63
C THR A 49 -9.11 -19.22 -17.25
N GLY A 50 -7.79 -19.40 -17.16
CA GLY A 50 -7.03 -19.25 -15.91
C GLY A 50 -6.75 -17.79 -15.49
N PHE A 51 -7.02 -16.80 -16.33
CA PHE A 51 -6.63 -15.41 -16.04
C PHE A 51 -7.31 -14.86 -14.79
N ALA A 52 -8.64 -14.98 -14.71
CA ALA A 52 -9.42 -14.41 -13.62
C ALA A 52 -9.03 -15.01 -12.26
N SER A 53 -8.72 -16.31 -12.22
CA SER A 53 -8.30 -17.00 -10.99
C SER A 53 -6.88 -16.60 -10.58
N VAL A 54 -5.94 -16.55 -11.52
CA VAL A 54 -4.55 -16.11 -11.28
C VAL A 54 -4.51 -14.65 -10.84
N GLY A 55 -5.21 -13.76 -11.55
CA GLY A 55 -5.30 -12.34 -11.20
C GLY A 55 -5.93 -12.13 -9.82
N THR A 56 -7.01 -12.86 -9.52
CA THR A 56 -7.64 -12.84 -8.18
C THR A 56 -6.65 -13.23 -7.10
N LEU A 57 -5.89 -14.33 -7.28
CA LEU A 57 -4.91 -14.77 -6.29
C LEU A 57 -3.79 -13.76 -6.09
N ILE A 58 -3.21 -13.24 -7.17
CA ILE A 58 -2.12 -12.25 -7.12
C ILE A 58 -2.57 -11.02 -6.34
N PHE A 59 -3.69 -10.40 -6.72
CA PHE A 59 -4.18 -9.20 -6.03
C PHE A 59 -4.63 -9.50 -4.61
N SER A 60 -5.31 -10.61 -4.36
CA SER A 60 -5.79 -10.94 -3.03
C SER A 60 -4.63 -11.16 -2.05
N VAL A 61 -3.55 -11.79 -2.48
CA VAL A 61 -2.33 -11.94 -1.66
C VAL A 61 -1.64 -10.60 -1.49
N PHE A 62 -1.45 -9.85 -2.59
CA PHE A 62 -0.76 -8.57 -2.56
C PHE A 62 -1.48 -7.56 -1.64
N ASN A 63 -2.80 -7.41 -1.74
CA ASN A 63 -3.56 -6.45 -0.94
C ASN A 63 -3.48 -6.73 0.57
N ARG A 64 -3.31 -8.00 0.97
CA ARG A 64 -3.05 -8.36 2.37
C ARG A 64 -1.65 -7.93 2.81
N VAL A 65 -0.65 -8.05 1.95
CA VAL A 65 0.69 -7.49 2.20
C VAL A 65 0.61 -5.97 2.32
N GLU A 66 -0.16 -5.30 1.46
CA GLU A 66 -0.37 -3.85 1.54
C GLU A 66 -1.00 -3.43 2.87
N LEU A 67 -2.00 -4.16 3.36
CA LEU A 67 -2.59 -3.93 4.69
C LEU A 67 -1.55 -4.00 5.80
N VAL A 68 -0.67 -5.00 5.76
CA VAL A 68 0.42 -5.14 6.74
C VAL A 68 1.39 -3.96 6.63
N CYS A 69 1.80 -3.59 5.41
CA CYS A 69 2.68 -2.45 5.18
C CYS A 69 2.06 -1.13 5.69
N ALA A 70 0.77 -0.90 5.42
CA ALA A 70 0.04 0.27 5.88
C ALA A 70 -0.07 0.33 7.40
N ALA A 71 -0.36 -0.81 8.05
CA ALA A 71 -0.43 -0.91 9.50
C ALA A 71 0.94 -0.61 10.14
N VAL A 72 2.00 -1.24 9.65
CA VAL A 72 3.38 -1.02 10.14
C VAL A 72 3.82 0.43 9.94
N GLY A 73 3.55 1.01 8.77
CA GLY A 73 3.85 2.42 8.47
C GLY A 73 3.12 3.38 9.41
N LEU A 74 1.82 3.15 9.65
CA LEU A 74 1.01 3.94 10.56
C LEU A 74 1.51 3.84 12.00
N THR A 75 1.75 2.62 12.48
CA THR A 75 2.29 2.39 13.83
C THR A 75 3.65 3.07 14.00
N GLY A 76 4.54 2.95 13.02
CA GLY A 76 5.85 3.59 13.08
C GLY A 76 5.76 5.11 13.11
N LEU A 77 4.86 5.72 12.33
CA LEU A 77 4.63 7.17 12.36
C LEU A 77 3.99 7.66 13.67
N ILE A 78 3.08 6.88 14.26
CA ILE A 78 2.52 7.18 15.60
C ILE A 78 3.64 7.11 16.65
N ALA A 79 4.48 6.07 16.62
CA ALA A 79 5.59 5.93 17.54
C ALA A 79 6.56 7.12 17.42
N LEU A 80 6.87 7.56 16.20
CA LEU A 80 7.68 8.76 15.96
C LEU A 80 6.99 10.04 16.48
N ALA A 81 5.69 10.20 16.24
CA ALA A 81 4.93 11.37 16.68
C ALA A 81 4.91 11.54 18.21
N ILE A 82 4.90 10.44 18.97
CA ILE A 82 4.88 10.47 20.44
C ILE A 82 6.24 10.82 21.03
N ASN A 83 7.34 10.41 20.37
CA ASN A 83 8.67 10.46 20.97
C ASN A 83 9.58 11.56 20.41
N LEU A 84 9.23 12.19 19.28
CA LEU A 84 10.01 13.30 18.74
C LEU A 84 9.64 14.65 19.37
N PRO A 85 10.58 15.62 19.39
CA PRO A 85 10.33 16.96 19.92
C PRO A 85 9.17 17.69 19.22
N GLU A 86 8.50 18.58 19.96
CA GLU A 86 7.36 19.40 19.51
C GLU A 86 7.57 20.10 18.16
N LYS A 87 8.81 20.48 17.83
CA LYS A 87 9.17 21.10 16.54
C LYS A 87 8.71 20.27 15.32
N PHE A 88 8.64 18.95 15.44
CA PHE A 88 8.20 18.05 14.38
C PHE A 88 6.72 17.61 14.50
N SER A 89 6.06 17.94 15.62
CA SER A 89 4.74 17.43 16.01
C SER A 89 3.65 17.71 14.98
N ASN A 90 3.52 18.97 14.52
CA ASN A 90 2.49 19.32 13.52
C ASN A 90 2.66 18.55 12.21
N ARG A 91 3.90 18.39 11.73
CA ARG A 91 4.18 17.69 10.47
C ARG A 91 3.96 16.19 10.63
N LEU A 92 4.41 15.60 11.74
CA LEU A 92 4.18 14.19 12.06
C LEU A 92 2.68 13.89 12.18
N ARG A 93 1.89 14.77 12.79
CA ARG A 93 0.43 14.63 12.83
C ARG A 93 -0.20 14.58 11.44
N THR A 94 0.24 15.44 10.51
CA THR A 94 -0.19 15.39 9.10
C THR A 94 0.21 14.06 8.45
N LEU A 95 1.45 13.60 8.63
CA LEU A 95 1.94 12.35 8.04
C LEU A 95 1.22 11.13 8.61
N THR A 96 0.93 11.11 9.91
CA THR A 96 0.11 10.07 10.54
C THR A 96 -1.31 10.06 9.97
N GLY A 97 -1.91 11.24 9.74
CA GLY A 97 -3.21 11.34 9.07
C GLY A 97 -3.18 10.79 7.64
N LEU A 98 -2.13 11.10 6.88
CA LEU A 98 -1.91 10.55 5.54
C LEU A 98 -1.69 9.03 5.56
N SER A 99 -0.98 8.51 6.56
CA SER A 99 -0.78 7.06 6.72
C SER A 99 -2.06 6.33 7.12
N LEU A 100 -2.94 6.97 7.89
CA LEU A 100 -4.25 6.43 8.19
C LEU A 100 -5.12 6.36 6.93
N PHE A 101 -5.03 7.38 6.07
CA PHE A 101 -5.71 7.39 4.78
C PHE A 101 -5.18 6.26 3.85
N LEU A 102 -3.86 6.04 3.81
CA LEU A 102 -3.26 4.90 3.11
C LEU A 102 -3.77 3.53 3.59
N LEU A 103 -3.96 3.37 4.90
CA LEU A 103 -4.58 2.17 5.47
C LEU A 103 -6.02 2.00 4.97
N GLY A 104 -6.78 3.08 4.88
CA GLY A 104 -8.12 3.09 4.29
C GLY A 104 -8.12 2.60 2.84
N ILE A 105 -7.16 3.06 2.02
CA ILE A 105 -7.01 2.57 0.63
C ILE A 105 -6.73 1.05 0.62
N ALA A 106 -5.79 0.57 1.43
CA ALA A 106 -5.48 -0.86 1.49
C ALA A 106 -6.67 -1.73 1.93
N MET A 107 -7.54 -1.20 2.82
CA MET A 107 -8.79 -1.86 3.18
C MET A 107 -9.79 -1.89 2.01
N ILE A 108 -9.95 -0.77 1.30
CA ILE A 108 -10.83 -0.70 0.12
C ILE A 108 -10.36 -1.70 -0.95
N TYR A 109 -9.06 -1.80 -1.20
CA TYR A 109 -8.47 -2.79 -2.10
C TYR A 109 -8.80 -4.22 -1.68
N THR A 110 -8.56 -4.55 -0.41
CA THR A 110 -8.71 -5.92 0.10
C THR A 110 -10.16 -6.37 0.17
N TYR A 111 -11.07 -5.50 0.63
CA TYR A 111 -12.43 -5.90 1.01
C TYR A 111 -13.52 -5.44 0.04
N ILE A 112 -13.23 -4.52 -0.88
CA ILE A 112 -14.22 -3.98 -1.82
C ILE A 112 -13.79 -4.30 -3.26
N LEU A 113 -12.66 -3.74 -3.70
CA LEU A 113 -12.24 -3.81 -5.10
C LEU A 113 -11.93 -5.24 -5.56
N THR A 114 -11.08 -5.97 -4.83
CA THR A 114 -10.73 -7.35 -5.23
C THR A 114 -11.94 -8.27 -5.26
N PRO A 115 -12.79 -8.36 -4.22
CA PRO A 115 -13.97 -9.22 -4.29
C PRO A 115 -14.92 -8.88 -5.45
N GLN A 116 -15.16 -7.58 -5.73
CA GLN A 116 -16.04 -7.17 -6.82
C GLN A 116 -15.46 -7.48 -8.20
N MET A 117 -14.17 -7.21 -8.42
CA MET A 117 -13.49 -7.57 -9.67
C MET A 117 -13.45 -9.08 -9.88
N SER A 118 -13.18 -9.85 -8.82
CA SER A 118 -13.18 -11.32 -8.89
C SER A 118 -14.55 -11.89 -9.23
N ALA A 119 -15.63 -11.34 -8.68
CA ALA A 119 -16.99 -11.78 -8.99
C ALA A 119 -17.30 -11.59 -10.48
N LEU A 120 -17.05 -10.38 -11.02
CA LEU A 120 -17.25 -10.10 -12.44
C LEU A 120 -16.31 -10.92 -13.35
N GLY A 121 -15.11 -11.26 -12.88
CA GLY A 121 -14.14 -12.09 -13.60
C GLY A 121 -14.52 -13.57 -13.68
N ILE A 122 -15.23 -14.10 -12.68
CA ILE A 122 -15.70 -15.50 -12.67
C ILE A 122 -16.91 -15.67 -13.59
N ASP A 123 -17.82 -14.69 -13.64
CA ASP A 123 -18.99 -14.73 -14.52
C ASP A 123 -18.63 -14.78 -16.01
N LEU A 124 -17.51 -14.16 -16.40
CA LEU A 124 -16.97 -14.21 -17.77
C LEU A 124 -16.51 -15.61 -18.18
N ASN A 125 -16.14 -16.47 -17.22
CA ASN A 125 -15.58 -17.79 -17.48
C ASN A 125 -16.65 -18.89 -17.59
N LEU A 126 -17.81 -18.69 -16.95
CA LEU A 126 -18.79 -19.76 -16.74
C LEU A 126 -19.89 -19.85 -17.81
N PHE A 127 -20.19 -18.77 -18.53
CA PHE A 127 -21.43 -18.73 -19.32
C PHE A 127 -21.31 -18.52 -20.82
N SER A 128 -20.23 -18.00 -21.39
CA SER A 128 -20.08 -17.91 -22.85
C SER A 128 -18.76 -17.22 -23.23
N GLY A 129 -18.26 -17.49 -24.43
CA GLY A 129 -17.37 -16.58 -25.15
C GLY A 129 -18.06 -15.25 -25.43
N LEU A 130 -18.32 -14.47 -24.38
CA LEU A 130 -18.90 -13.14 -24.41
C LEU A 130 -17.82 -12.19 -24.93
N THR A 131 -17.98 -11.77 -26.18
CA THR A 131 -17.14 -10.78 -26.88
C THR A 131 -17.21 -9.37 -26.28
N THR A 132 -17.77 -9.19 -25.08
CA THR A 132 -18.03 -7.89 -24.46
C THR A 132 -17.65 -7.91 -22.98
N ILE A 133 -16.65 -7.12 -22.63
CA ILE A 133 -16.23 -6.85 -21.24
C ILE A 133 -17.43 -6.27 -20.47
N PRO A 134 -17.76 -6.76 -19.26
CA PRO A 134 -18.87 -6.23 -18.47
C PRO A 134 -18.65 -4.75 -18.17
N ASP A 135 -19.68 -3.91 -18.36
CA ASP A 135 -19.57 -2.45 -18.20
C ASP A 135 -18.98 -2.03 -16.83
N GLY A 136 -19.28 -2.80 -15.78
CA GLY A 136 -18.76 -2.56 -14.43
C GLY A 136 -17.26 -2.81 -14.27
N MET A 137 -16.63 -3.64 -15.11
CA MET A 137 -15.22 -4.02 -14.97
C MET A 137 -14.29 -2.83 -15.25
N ASN A 138 -14.57 -2.05 -16.30
CA ASN A 138 -13.79 -0.85 -16.62
C ASN A 138 -13.89 0.20 -15.50
N GLN A 139 -15.07 0.35 -14.89
CA GLN A 139 -15.27 1.27 -13.77
C GLN A 139 -14.46 0.86 -12.54
N LEU A 140 -14.38 -0.44 -12.24
CA LEU A 140 -13.57 -0.95 -11.13
C LEU A 140 -12.08 -0.73 -11.42
N HIS A 141 -11.61 -1.00 -12.64
CA HIS A 141 -10.20 -0.76 -13.01
C HIS A 141 -9.82 0.71 -12.93
N LEU A 142 -10.69 1.62 -13.38
CA LEU A 142 -10.47 3.06 -13.27
C LEU A 142 -10.43 3.50 -11.80
N SER A 143 -11.30 2.93 -10.96
CA SER A 143 -11.34 3.20 -9.52
C SER A 143 -10.05 2.72 -8.83
N TYR A 144 -9.58 1.51 -9.16
CA TYR A 144 -8.29 0.98 -8.74
C TYR A 144 -7.14 1.91 -9.14
N PHE A 145 -7.03 2.22 -10.44
CA PHE A 145 -5.95 3.07 -10.96
C PHE A 145 -5.92 4.46 -10.30
N THR A 146 -7.09 5.06 -10.08
CA THR A 146 -7.19 6.37 -9.41
C THR A 146 -6.69 6.30 -7.98
N LEU A 147 -7.13 5.31 -7.21
CA LEU A 147 -6.65 5.08 -5.84
C LEU A 147 -5.14 4.77 -5.81
N GLU A 148 -4.63 4.09 -6.84
CA GLU A 148 -3.23 3.70 -6.94
C GLU A 148 -2.33 4.93 -7.11
N MET A 149 -2.71 5.84 -8.00
CA MET A 149 -2.00 7.11 -8.19
C MET A 149 -2.00 7.96 -6.93
N ILE A 150 -3.12 7.99 -6.19
CA ILE A 150 -3.22 8.68 -4.90
C ILE A 150 -2.30 8.02 -3.86
N LYS A 151 -2.34 6.68 -3.76
CA LYS A 151 -1.52 5.89 -2.84
C LYS A 151 -0.03 6.13 -3.08
N LEU A 152 0.43 6.02 -4.33
CA LEU A 152 1.83 6.23 -4.70
C LEU A 152 2.28 7.68 -4.41
N SER A 153 1.42 8.67 -4.66
CA SER A 153 1.71 10.07 -4.34
C SER A 153 1.91 10.28 -2.83
N ILE A 154 1.02 9.73 -2.02
CA ILE A 154 1.09 9.85 -0.55
C ILE A 154 2.30 9.08 0.00
N LEU A 155 2.56 7.87 -0.49
CA LEU A 155 3.76 7.10 -0.15
C LEU A 155 5.03 7.88 -0.46
N GLY A 156 5.13 8.49 -1.64
CA GLY A 156 6.26 9.33 -2.03
C GLY A 156 6.46 10.54 -1.12
N ILE A 157 5.37 11.19 -0.69
CA ILE A 157 5.43 12.31 0.26
C ILE A 157 5.98 11.86 1.62
N ILE A 158 5.48 10.75 2.16
CA ILE A 158 5.91 10.22 3.46
C ILE A 158 7.37 9.76 3.38
N LEU A 159 7.72 8.95 2.38
CA LEU A 159 9.09 8.47 2.16
C LEU A 159 10.08 9.62 1.99
N GLY A 160 9.74 10.60 1.15
CA GLY A 160 10.59 11.77 0.91
C GLY A 160 10.84 12.58 2.18
N TRP A 161 9.84 12.68 3.06
CA TRP A 161 10.01 13.32 4.36
C TRP A 161 10.89 12.49 5.31
N CYS A 162 10.59 11.20 5.44
CA CYS A 162 11.35 10.29 6.31
C CYS A 162 12.83 10.24 5.91
N TYR A 163 13.12 10.17 4.61
CA TYR A 163 14.49 10.11 4.08
C TYR A 163 15.27 11.40 4.37
N ARG A 164 14.65 12.57 4.14
CA ARG A 164 15.29 13.88 4.40
C ARG A 164 15.60 14.13 5.87
N ASN A 165 14.85 13.51 6.77
CA ASN A 165 15.04 13.69 8.21
C ASN A 165 15.82 12.55 8.85
N HIS A 166 15.99 11.43 8.18
CA HIS A 166 16.84 10.33 8.64
C HIS A 166 18.27 10.81 8.89
N SER A 167 18.87 11.49 7.91
CA SER A 167 20.22 12.09 8.06
C SER A 167 20.31 13.22 9.10
N LYS A 168 19.22 13.95 9.36
CA LYS A 168 19.21 15.03 10.35
C LYS A 168 19.08 14.52 11.79
N LEU A 169 18.32 13.46 11.97
CA LEU A 169 18.12 12.82 13.26
C LEU A 169 19.33 11.98 13.66
N ASP A 170 20.09 11.45 12.70
CA ASP A 170 21.35 10.72 12.94
C ASP A 170 22.48 11.61 13.50
N ILE A 171 22.41 12.94 13.31
CA ILE A 171 23.43 13.90 13.78
C ILE A 171 23.09 14.47 15.18
N THR A 172 21.85 14.28 15.65
CA THR A 172 21.34 14.93 16.88
C THR A 172 21.22 14.00 18.08
N PHE A 173 21.54 12.71 17.92
CA PHE A 173 21.62 11.71 18.97
C PHE A 173 22.99 11.03 18.94
#